data_AF-A0A519XVK2-F1
#
_entry.id   AF-A0A519XVK2-F1
#
_cell.length_a   1.000
_cell.length_b   1.000
_cell.length_c   1.000
_cell.angle_alpha   90.00
_cell.angle_beta   90.00
_cell.angle_gamma   90.00
#
_symmetry.space_group_name_H-M   'P 1'
#
loop_
_entity.id
_entity.type
_entity.pdbx_description
1 polymer ?
#
loop_
_entity_poly.entity_id
_entity_poly.type
_entity_poly.pdbx_seq_one_letter_code
_entity_poly.pdbx_strand_id
1 'polypeptide(L)'
;MSKQLTISILFLCLSISGFAQEKLSLREAITIALQNNYDIKISKNEIKIAQNNANIGNAGMLPTIEGVYSNGGSIQNTRQTPVTGEDRVIRGAR
;
A
#
# COMPACT_ATOMS: atom_id res chain seq x y z
N MET A 1 36.95 -1.07 53.11
CA MET A 1 36.62 -0.97 51.68
C MET A 1 36.98 -2.21 50.88
N SER A 2 38.15 -2.83 51.09
CA SER A 2 38.59 -4.01 50.32
C SER A 2 37.63 -5.21 50.35
N LYS A 3 37.05 -5.55 51.52
CA LYS A 3 36.12 -6.69 51.68
C LYS A 3 34.79 -6.51 50.92
N GLN A 4 34.27 -5.28 50.86
CA GLN A 4 33.03 -4.96 50.13
C GLN A 4 33.24 -5.08 48.62
N LEU A 5 34.45 -4.72 48.15
CA LEU A 5 34.86 -4.88 46.76
C LEU A 5 34.98 -6.36 46.38
N THR A 6 35.54 -7.19 47.27
CA THR A 6 35.67 -8.64 47.05
C THR A 6 34.30 -9.32 46.98
N ILE A 7 33.37 -8.93 47.86
CA ILE A 7 31.99 -9.45 47.85
C ILE A 7 31.25 -9.04 46.57
N SER A 8 31.42 -7.80 46.11
CA SER A 8 30.81 -7.33 44.85
C SER A 8 31.36 -8.06 43.62
N ILE A 9 32.66 -8.33 43.59
CA ILE A 9 33.30 -9.12 42.53
C ILE A 9 32.82 -10.57 42.54
N LEU A 10 32.64 -11.16 43.71
CA LEU A 10 32.11 -12.52 43.84
C LEU A 10 30.65 -12.61 43.35
N PHE A 11 29.83 -11.62 43.68
CA PHE A 11 28.43 -11.55 43.24
C PHE A 11 28.30 -11.33 41.72
N LEU A 12 29.19 -10.52 41.15
CA LEU A 12 29.28 -10.32 39.70
C LEU A 12 29.68 -11.63 38.99
N CYS A 13 30.63 -12.38 39.54
CA CYS A 13 31.09 -13.66 38.97
C CYS A 13 30.00 -14.75 39.00
N LEU A 14 29.20 -14.82 40.07
CA LEU A 14 28.06 -15.73 40.13
C LEU A 14 26.98 -15.41 39.08
N SER A 15 26.80 -14.13 38.74
CA SER A 15 25.79 -13.68 37.77
C SER A 15 26.10 -14.07 36.31
N ILE A 16 27.34 -14.45 36.01
CA ILE A 16 27.77 -14.91 34.67
C ILE A 16 27.38 -16.37 34.43
N SER A 17 26.99 -17.11 35.48
CA SER A 17 26.64 -18.54 35.45
C SER A 17 25.17 -18.78 35.05
N GLY A 18 24.62 -17.97 34.15
CA GLY A 18 23.26 -18.12 33.66
C GLY A 18 23.20 -19.05 32.45
N PHE A 19 22.32 -20.05 32.48
CA PHE A 19 21.91 -20.88 31.34
C PHE A 19 21.15 -20.06 30.28
N ALA A 20 21.79 -19.05 29.69
CA ALA A 20 21.07 -17.98 29.01
C ALA A 20 20.75 -18.22 27.51
N GLN A 21 21.20 -19.33 26.91
CA GLN A 21 20.92 -19.62 25.49
C GLN A 21 20.53 -21.08 25.28
N GLU A 22 19.24 -21.32 25.00
CA GLU A 22 18.81 -22.53 24.31
C GLU A 22 19.53 -22.60 22.95
N LYS A 23 20.13 -23.75 22.64
CA LYS A 23 20.79 -23.96 21.35
C LYS A 23 19.72 -24.02 20.27
N LEU A 24 19.68 -23.01 19.41
CA LEU A 24 18.83 -23.01 18.22
C LEU A 24 19.23 -24.17 17.30
N SER A 25 18.40 -25.20 17.24
CA SER A 25 18.58 -26.29 16.29
C SER A 25 18.23 -25.84 14.87
N LEU A 26 18.79 -26.50 13.85
CA LEU A 26 18.46 -26.22 12.45
C LEU A 26 16.94 -26.33 12.20
N ARG A 27 16.28 -27.29 12.84
CA ARG A 27 14.83 -27.49 12.71
C ARG A 27 14.05 -26.32 13.29
N GLU A 28 14.45 -25.81 14.45
CA GLU A 28 13.83 -24.64 15.07
C GLU A 28 14.06 -23.38 14.24
N ALA A 29 15.29 -23.18 13.74
CA ALA A 29 15.62 -22.07 12.85
C ALA A 29 14.73 -22.07 11.60
N ILE A 30 14.57 -23.23 10.95
CA ILE A 30 13.69 -23.38 9.77
C ILE A 30 12.23 -23.12 10.14
N THR A 31 11.77 -23.63 11.29
CA THR A 31 10.38 -23.44 11.75
C THR A 31 10.08 -21.96 12.01
N ILE A 32 10.97 -21.28 12.74
CA ILE A 32 10.86 -19.84 13.03
C ILE A 32 10.90 -19.03 11.74
N ALA A 33 11.81 -19.38 10.81
CA ALA A 33 11.91 -18.75 9.51
C ALA A 33 10.59 -18.90 8.75
N LEU A 34 10.05 -20.11 8.58
CA LEU A 34 8.80 -20.31 7.84
C LEU A 34 7.59 -19.63 8.50
N GLN A 35 7.51 -19.62 9.84
CA GLN A 35 6.43 -18.93 10.56
C GLN A 35 6.48 -17.41 10.39
N ASN A 36 7.68 -16.84 10.34
CA ASN A 36 7.88 -15.39 10.32
C ASN A 36 8.33 -14.83 8.97
N ASN A 37 8.50 -15.67 7.94
CA ASN A 37 8.95 -15.25 6.62
C ASN A 37 7.91 -14.31 5.98
N TYR A 38 8.38 -13.11 5.62
CA TYR A 38 7.54 -12.08 5.02
C TYR A 38 7.13 -12.41 3.58
N ASP A 39 7.99 -13.07 2.80
CA ASP A 39 7.68 -13.45 1.42
C ASP A 39 6.46 -14.41 1.37
N ILE A 40 6.40 -15.38 2.28
CA ILE A 40 5.25 -16.30 2.43
C ILE A 40 4.00 -15.53 2.85
N LYS A 41 4.13 -14.60 3.81
CA LYS A 41 3.00 -13.78 4.27
C LYS A 41 2.46 -12.88 3.14
N ILE A 42 3.35 -12.25 2.38
CA ILE A 42 3.02 -11.40 1.23
C ILE A 42 2.33 -12.25 0.17
N SER A 43 2.94 -13.36 -0.26
CA SER A 43 2.36 -14.27 -1.25
C SER A 43 0.97 -14.76 -0.85
N LYS A 44 0.77 -15.11 0.43
CA LYS A 44 -0.55 -15.50 0.96
C LYS A 44 -1.56 -14.35 0.90
N ASN A 45 -1.13 -13.12 1.13
CA ASN A 45 -1.99 -11.94 1.02
C ASN A 45 -2.32 -11.63 -0.44
N GLU A 46 -1.38 -11.77 -1.37
CA GLU A 46 -1.62 -11.63 -2.80
C GLU A 46 -2.66 -12.62 -3.31
N ILE A 47 -2.60 -13.89 -2.85
CA ILE A 47 -3.62 -14.90 -3.15
C ILE A 47 -5.00 -14.44 -2.66
N LYS A 48 -5.10 -13.91 -1.43
CA LYS A 48 -6.37 -13.40 -0.89
C LYS A 48 -6.90 -12.21 -1.69
N ILE A 49 -6.02 -11.30 -2.09
CA ILE A 49 -6.37 -10.16 -2.94
C ILE A 49 -6.91 -10.66 -4.29
N ALA A 50 -6.22 -11.61 -4.92
CA ALA A 50 -6.66 -12.21 -6.17
C ALA A 50 -8.04 -12.88 -6.04
N GLN A 51 -8.27 -13.62 -4.94
CA GLN A 51 -9.58 -14.23 -4.65
C GLN A 51 -10.69 -13.20 -4.47
N ASN A 52 -10.42 -12.11 -3.74
CA ASN A 52 -11.40 -11.04 -3.55
C ASN A 52 -11.72 -10.31 -4.87
N ASN A 53 -10.71 -10.09 -5.71
CA ASN A 53 -10.89 -9.46 -7.02
C ASN A 53 -11.63 -10.37 -8.00
N ALA A 54 -11.47 -11.69 -7.89
CA ALA A 54 -12.19 -12.69 -8.67
C ALA A 54 -13.64 -12.92 -8.18
N ASN A 55 -14.36 -11.85 -7.86
CA ASN A 55 -15.78 -11.90 -7.48
C ASN A 55 -16.65 -11.24 -8.57
N ILE A 56 -17.83 -11.80 -8.81
CA ILE A 56 -18.86 -11.35 -9.78
C ILE A 56 -19.16 -9.85 -9.63
N GLY A 57 -19.20 -9.32 -8.41
CA GLY A 57 -19.41 -7.89 -8.16
C GLY A 57 -18.26 -7.01 -8.67
N ASN A 58 -17.01 -7.44 -8.45
CA ASN A 58 -15.82 -6.75 -8.95
C ASN A 58 -15.64 -6.90 -10.47
N ALA A 59 -16.25 -7.93 -11.06
CA ALA A 59 -16.28 -8.13 -12.50
C ALA A 59 -17.28 -7.22 -13.25
N GLY A 60 -17.94 -6.27 -12.54
CA GLY A 60 -18.87 -5.33 -13.16
C GLY A 60 -20.19 -5.98 -13.62
N MET A 61 -20.52 -7.16 -13.09
CA MET A 61 -21.75 -7.89 -13.45
C MET A 61 -23.01 -7.36 -12.73
N LEU A 62 -22.88 -6.32 -11.91
CA LEU A 62 -23.98 -5.70 -11.19
C LEU A 62 -24.40 -4.40 -11.88
N PRO A 63 -25.71 -4.10 -11.93
CA PRO A 63 -26.19 -2.82 -12.45
C PRO A 63 -25.75 -1.67 -11.53
N THR A 64 -25.21 -0.60 -12.12
CA THR A 64 -24.83 0.63 -11.42
C THR A 64 -25.91 1.69 -11.62
N ILE A 65 -26.36 2.32 -10.54
CA ILE A 65 -27.25 3.49 -10.60
C ILE A 65 -26.41 4.74 -10.33
N GLU A 66 -26.24 5.59 -11.33
CA GLU A 66 -25.51 6.86 -11.22
C GLU A 66 -26.43 8.03 -11.62
N GLY A 67 -26.40 9.11 -10.85
CA GLY A 67 -27.12 10.35 -11.15
C GLY A 67 -26.16 11.39 -11.71
N VAL A 68 -26.26 11.67 -13.01
CA VAL A 68 -25.43 12.70 -13.67
C VAL A 68 -26.28 13.93 -13.94
N TYR A 69 -25.85 15.09 -13.43
CA TYR A 69 -26.40 16.40 -13.76
C TYR A 69 -25.37 17.19 -14.56
N SER A 70 -25.72 17.59 -15.78
CA SER A 70 -24.88 18.42 -16.63
C SER A 70 -25.64 19.67 -17.05
N ASN A 71 -25.01 20.83 -16.91
CA ASN A 71 -25.50 22.11 -17.38
C ASN A 71 -24.40 22.73 -18.27
N GLY A 72 -24.72 22.95 -19.54
CA GLY A 72 -23.77 23.46 -20.52
C GLY A 72 -24.47 24.35 -21.54
N GLY A 73 -23.78 25.44 -21.90
CA GLY A 73 -24.15 26.31 -23.01
C GLY A 73 -22.87 26.99 -23.49
N SER A 74 -22.62 26.94 -24.80
CA SER A 74 -21.50 27.64 -25.43
C SER A 74 -22.05 28.72 -26.35
N ILE A 75 -21.40 29.88 -26.38
CA ILE A 75 -21.65 30.88 -27.40
C ILE A 75 -20.40 30.99 -28.25
N GLN A 76 -20.52 30.59 -29.51
CA GLN A 76 -19.44 30.64 -30.48
C GLN A 76 -19.54 31.93 -31.31
N ASN A 77 -18.43 32.65 -31.38
CA ASN A 77 -18.28 33.82 -32.23
C ASN A 77 -17.20 33.52 -33.27
N THR A 78 -17.56 33.57 -34.55
CA THR A 78 -16.65 33.30 -35.67
C THR A 78 -16.55 34.54 -36.55
N ARG A 79 -15.33 35.00 -36.84
CA ARG A 79 -15.07 36.07 -37.82
C ARG A 79 -14.21 35.50 -38.94
N GLN A 80 -14.71 35.59 -40.17
CA GLN A 80 -14.03 35.15 -41.37
C GLN A 80 -13.73 36.40 -42.21
N THR A 81 -12.45 36.65 -42.49
CA THR A 81 -12.02 37.75 -43.37
C THR A 81 -11.40 37.15 -44.63
N PRO A 82 -12.16 37.00 -45.75
CA PRO A 82 -11.64 36.46 -47.00
C PRO A 82 -10.68 37.45 -47.70
N VAL A 83 -9.76 36.93 -48.52
CA VAL A 83 -8.76 37.75 -49.25
C VAL A 83 -9.40 38.66 -50.30
N THR A 84 -10.52 38.25 -50.88
CA THR A 84 -11.34 39.08 -51.79
C THR A 84 -12.81 38.87 -51.45
N GLY A 85 -13.42 39.83 -50.76
CA GLY A 85 -14.82 39.78 -50.35
C GLY A 85 -15.09 40.56 -49.06
N GLU A 86 -16.35 40.59 -48.65
CA GLU A 86 -16.77 41.26 -47.39
C GLU A 86 -16.45 40.41 -46.16
N ASP A 87 -16.13 41.09 -45.05
CA ASP A 87 -15.87 40.46 -43.75
C ASP A 87 -17.16 39.85 -43.18
N ARG A 88 -17.09 38.60 -42.74
CA ARG A 88 -18.25 37.87 -42.23
C ARG A 88 -18.08 37.59 -40.75
N VAL A 89 -18.93 38.20 -39.93
CA VAL A 89 -18.98 37.98 -38.48
C VAL A 89 -20.25 37.21 -38.12
N ILE A 90 -20.10 36.01 -37.56
CA ILE A 90 -21.16 35.19 -37.00
C ILE A 90 -21.04 35.29 -35.47
N ARG A 91 -21.99 35.95 -34.81
CA ARG A 91 -22.03 36.09 -33.34
C ARG A 91 -23.22 35.37 -32.76
N GLY A 92 -23.07 34.83 -31.55
CA GLY A 92 -24.19 34.23 -30.84
C GLY A 92 -24.60 32.85 -31.35
N ALA A 93 -23.71 32.14 -32.06
CA ALA A 93 -23.97 30.76 -32.46
C ALA A 93 -24.03 29.92 -31.17
N ARG A 94 -25.14 29.22 -30.97
CA ARG A 94 -25.36 28.31 -29.84
C ARG A 94 -24.98 26.89 -30.23
#